data_AF-A0A959IMA8-F1
#
_entry.id   AF-A0A959IMA8-F1
#
_cell.length_a   1.000
_cell.length_b   1.000
_cell.length_c   1.000
_cell.angle_alpha   90.00
_cell.angle_beta   90.00
_cell.angle_gamma   90.00
#
_symmetry.space_group_name_H-M   'P 1'
#
loop_
_entity.id
_entity.type
_entity.pdbx_description
1 polymer ?
#
loop_
_entity_poly.entity_id
_entity_poly.type
_entity_poly.pdbx_seq_one_letter_code
_entity_poly.pdbx_strand_id
1 'polypeptide(L)'
;MKKENVFHRNTRTSLNYFMQTKNWWGPLVFILIISLAGVGMIGYQTYNDAPPTCDFVQDSNDVLISKAGIERGQIVFHKYALMEYGSFFGDGAQRGPDYTAEALHQVVLLMTEYRVEAYRQETGREPTDMERKVIGEEIREETKENRYDEEEDIVALTNAQAYAIRGLRTYYTNVFIDANTENAFPPPGYISDRQEVSDLSDFFFWGAWVCSVERPGVDFSYTHNWPY
;
A
#
# COMPACT_ATOMS: atom_id res chain seq x y z
N MET A 1 -47.47 20.23 -43.64
CA MET A 1 -46.52 20.93 -42.76
C MET A 1 -47.17 21.23 -41.42
N LYS A 2 -46.95 20.40 -40.38
CA LYS A 2 -47.23 20.72 -38.96
C LYS A 2 -46.73 19.56 -38.07
N LYS A 3 -45.42 19.45 -37.91
CA LYS A 3 -44.75 18.57 -36.92
C LYS A 3 -43.80 19.37 -36.02
N GLU A 4 -44.03 20.67 -35.89
CA GLU A 4 -43.37 21.52 -34.90
C GLU A 4 -44.46 21.99 -33.94
N ASN A 5 -44.44 21.54 -32.67
CA ASN A 5 -44.95 22.28 -31.49
C ASN A 5 -45.21 21.44 -30.23
N VAL A 6 -45.13 20.11 -30.27
CA VAL A 6 -45.33 19.30 -29.04
C VAL A 6 -44.06 19.29 -28.17
N PHE A 7 -42.89 19.16 -28.79
CA PHE A 7 -41.61 19.10 -28.07
C PHE A 7 -41.25 20.41 -27.37
N HIS A 8 -41.55 21.56 -27.99
CA HIS A 8 -41.20 22.88 -27.44
C HIS A 8 -42.08 23.34 -26.26
N ARG A 9 -43.28 22.79 -26.12
CA ARG A 9 -44.21 23.20 -25.05
C ARG A 9 -43.88 22.51 -23.72
N ASN A 10 -43.53 21.21 -23.76
CA ASN A 10 -43.16 20.44 -22.57
C ASN A 10 -41.83 20.89 -21.92
N THR A 11 -40.85 21.33 -22.72
CA THR A 11 -39.56 21.79 -22.19
C THR A 11 -39.66 23.11 -21.43
N ARG A 12 -40.57 24.01 -21.81
CA ARG A 12 -40.82 25.24 -21.05
C ARG A 12 -41.46 24.96 -19.69
N THR A 13 -42.33 23.96 -19.61
CA THR A 13 -43.02 23.62 -18.35
C THR A 13 -42.09 22.94 -17.35
N SER A 14 -41.17 22.07 -17.81
CA SER A 14 -40.17 21.45 -16.94
C SER A 14 -39.14 22.45 -16.42
N LEU A 15 -38.65 23.37 -17.26
CA LEU A 15 -37.75 24.44 -16.82
C LEU A 15 -38.41 25.34 -15.77
N ASN A 16 -39.68 25.71 -15.94
CA ASN A 16 -40.40 26.53 -14.97
C ASN A 16 -40.57 25.83 -13.61
N TYR A 17 -40.66 24.49 -13.57
CA TYR A 17 -40.69 23.74 -12.31
C TYR A 17 -39.38 23.87 -11.55
N PHE A 18 -38.24 23.69 -12.24
CA PHE A 18 -36.91 23.78 -11.64
C PHE A 18 -36.48 25.22 -11.31
N MET A 19 -37.03 26.23 -11.97
CA MET A 19 -36.75 27.65 -11.66
C MET A 19 -37.51 28.16 -10.41
N GLN A 20 -38.45 27.38 -9.87
CA GLN A 20 -39.14 27.71 -8.61
C GLN A 20 -38.39 27.09 -7.42
N THR A 21 -37.85 27.93 -6.54
CA THR A 21 -37.04 27.49 -5.38
C THR A 21 -37.77 26.52 -4.45
N LYS A 22 -39.10 26.63 -4.31
CA LYS A 22 -39.93 25.71 -3.53
C LYS A 22 -39.89 24.26 -4.03
N ASN A 23 -39.51 24.04 -5.29
CA ASN A 23 -39.48 22.71 -5.92
C ASN A 23 -38.06 22.11 -5.95
N TRP A 24 -37.04 22.84 -5.49
CA TRP A 24 -35.64 22.39 -5.52
C TRP A 24 -35.38 21.15 -4.67
N TRP A 25 -36.23 20.85 -3.68
CA TRP A 25 -36.12 19.64 -2.88
C TRP A 25 -36.16 18.36 -3.74
N GLY A 26 -36.93 18.34 -4.83
CA GLY A 26 -37.03 17.17 -5.72
C GLY A 26 -35.70 16.83 -6.37
N PRO A 27 -35.09 17.74 -7.16
CA PRO A 27 -33.74 17.59 -7.68
C PRO A 27 -32.68 17.31 -6.61
N LEU A 28 -32.72 18.00 -5.47
CA LEU A 28 -31.74 17.83 -4.40
C LEU A 28 -31.80 16.42 -3.79
N VAL A 29 -33.01 15.92 -3.50
CA VAL A 29 -33.21 14.55 -3.00
C VAL A 29 -32.80 13.52 -4.05
N PHE A 30 -33.11 13.77 -5.32
CA PHE A 30 -32.69 12.88 -6.41
C PHE A 30 -31.16 12.79 -6.53
N ILE A 31 -30.46 13.93 -6.51
CA ILE A 31 -29.00 13.98 -6.49
C ILE A 31 -28.46 13.27 -5.25
N LEU A 32 -29.03 13.54 -4.08
CA LEU A 32 -28.61 12.90 -2.82
C LEU A 32 -28.73 11.37 -2.90
N ILE A 33 -29.85 10.84 -3.38
CA ILE A 33 -30.08 9.39 -3.49
C ILE A 33 -29.05 8.75 -4.44
N ILE A 34 -28.83 9.36 -5.61
CA ILE A 34 -27.85 8.84 -6.58
C ILE A 34 -26.44 8.89 -6.01
N SER A 35 -26.06 10.00 -5.36
CA SER A 35 -24.75 10.14 -4.72
C SER A 35 -24.55 9.11 -3.61
N LEU A 36 -25.55 8.92 -2.73
CA LEU A 36 -25.48 7.92 -1.66
C LEU A 36 -25.42 6.49 -2.21
N ALA A 37 -26.18 6.19 -3.27
CA ALA A 37 -26.10 4.89 -3.93
C ALA A 37 -24.72 4.65 -4.54
N GLY A 38 -24.15 5.66 -5.21
CA GLY A 38 -22.81 5.60 -5.78
C GLY A 38 -21.73 5.38 -4.72
N VAL A 39 -21.71 6.19 -3.66
CA VAL A 39 -20.75 6.05 -2.55
C VAL A 39 -20.94 4.72 -1.82
N GLY A 40 -22.18 4.29 -1.60
CA GLY A 40 -22.46 2.99 -0.97
C GLY A 40 -21.98 1.81 -1.79
N MET A 41 -22.17 1.85 -3.11
CA MET A 41 -21.69 0.82 -4.03
C MET A 41 -20.15 0.74 -4.04
N ILE A 42 -19.48 1.89 -4.19
CA ILE A 42 -18.01 1.95 -4.17
C ILE A 42 -17.48 1.52 -2.80
N GLY A 43 -18.09 1.96 -1.71
CA GLY A 43 -17.72 1.56 -0.36
C GLY A 43 -17.81 0.05 -0.16
N TYR A 44 -18.91 -0.58 -0.59
CA TYR A 44 -19.04 -2.04 -0.55
C TYR A 44 -17.92 -2.75 -1.34
N GLN A 45 -17.63 -2.25 -2.54
CA GLN A 45 -16.56 -2.81 -3.35
C GLN A 45 -15.17 -2.64 -2.71
N THR A 46 -14.90 -1.49 -2.08
CA THR A 46 -13.64 -1.24 -1.37
C THR A 46 -13.40 -2.25 -0.24
N TYR A 47 -14.44 -2.68 0.48
CA TYR A 47 -14.30 -3.69 1.54
C TYR A 47 -13.99 -5.09 1.00
N ASN A 48 -14.59 -5.49 -0.12
CA ASN A 48 -14.36 -6.81 -0.71
C ASN A 48 -13.01 -6.90 -1.43
N ASP A 49 -12.60 -5.80 -2.08
CA ASP A 49 -11.39 -5.75 -2.91
C ASP A 49 -10.18 -5.21 -2.14
N ALA A 50 -10.27 -5.12 -0.81
CA ALA A 50 -9.21 -4.67 0.08
C ALA A 50 -8.04 -5.68 0.10
N PRO A 51 -6.78 -5.21 0.23
CA PRO A 51 -5.66 -6.11 0.44
C PRO A 51 -5.83 -6.87 1.77
N PRO A 52 -5.50 -8.17 1.84
CA PRO A 52 -5.60 -8.93 3.07
C PRO A 52 -4.54 -8.46 4.09
N THR A 53 -4.87 -8.61 5.37
CA THR A 53 -3.93 -8.49 6.49
C THR A 53 -3.86 -9.85 7.17
N CYS A 54 -2.78 -10.58 6.88
CA CYS A 54 -2.59 -11.99 7.18
C CYS A 54 -1.15 -12.26 7.69
N ASP A 55 -0.84 -13.51 8.01
CA ASP A 55 0.51 -13.92 8.40
C ASP A 55 1.41 -14.09 7.16
N PHE A 56 2.66 -13.66 7.25
CA PHE A 56 3.68 -13.89 6.22
C PHE A 56 4.67 -14.94 6.72
N VAL A 57 4.81 -16.01 5.95
CA VAL A 57 5.54 -17.22 6.36
C VAL A 57 6.62 -17.57 5.34
N GLN A 58 7.79 -18.02 5.80
CA GLN A 58 8.82 -18.54 4.89
C GLN A 58 8.53 -20.01 4.53
N ASP A 59 8.15 -20.79 5.53
CA ASP A 59 7.57 -22.13 5.44
C ASP A 59 6.34 -22.15 6.34
N SER A 60 5.38 -23.07 6.17
CA SER A 60 4.11 -23.08 6.94
C SER A 60 4.28 -23.09 8.47
N ASN A 61 5.46 -23.41 8.99
CA ASN A 61 5.77 -23.42 10.43
C ASN A 61 6.65 -22.24 10.89
N ASP A 62 7.10 -21.35 10.00
CA ASP A 62 7.99 -20.22 10.31
C ASP A 62 7.31 -18.89 9.93
N VAL A 63 6.52 -18.37 10.86
CA VAL A 63 5.86 -17.07 10.74
C VAL A 63 6.88 -15.96 10.96
N LEU A 64 7.21 -15.23 9.89
CA LEU A 64 8.15 -14.11 9.96
C LEU A 64 7.46 -12.82 10.35
N ILE A 65 6.27 -12.56 9.82
CA ILE A 65 5.42 -11.43 10.20
C ILE A 65 4.04 -11.98 10.54
N SER A 66 3.54 -11.66 11.73
CA SER A 66 2.16 -12.00 12.10
C SER A 66 1.22 -10.85 11.79
N LYS A 67 -0.04 -11.16 11.47
CA LYS A 67 -1.15 -10.21 11.40
C LYS A 67 -1.22 -9.31 12.63
N ALA A 68 -1.10 -9.92 13.82
CA ALA A 68 -1.08 -9.17 15.08
C ALA A 68 0.14 -8.23 15.18
N GLY A 69 1.29 -8.59 14.59
CA GLY A 69 2.46 -7.71 14.48
C GLY A 69 2.20 -6.51 13.59
N ILE A 70 1.57 -6.71 12.43
CA ILE A 70 1.16 -5.63 11.52
C ILE A 70 0.19 -4.67 12.23
N GLU A 71 -0.82 -5.20 12.92
CA GLU A 71 -1.79 -4.39 13.68
C GLU A 71 -1.11 -3.59 14.81
N ARG A 72 -0.18 -4.20 15.55
CA ARG A 72 0.63 -3.47 16.55
C ARG A 72 1.48 -2.39 15.91
N GLY A 73 2.09 -2.66 14.77
CA GLY A 73 2.85 -1.69 13.99
C GLY A 73 2.01 -0.49 13.56
N GLN A 74 0.78 -0.74 13.09
CA GLN A 74 -0.18 0.31 12.77
C GLN A 74 -0.54 1.14 14.02
N ILE A 75 -0.73 0.50 15.18
CA ILE A 75 -0.98 1.22 16.44
C ILE A 75 0.22 2.12 16.79
N VAL A 76 1.46 1.62 16.66
CA VAL A 76 2.69 2.40 16.88
C VAL A 76 2.74 3.59 15.92
N PHE A 77 2.46 3.37 14.64
CA PHE A 77 2.43 4.41 13.61
C PHE A 77 1.49 5.57 13.98
N HIS A 78 0.29 5.26 14.49
CA HIS A 78 -0.67 6.26 14.96
C HIS A 78 -0.30 6.87 16.32
N LYS A 79 0.18 6.06 17.27
CA LYS A 79 0.64 6.50 18.61
C LYS A 79 1.68 7.62 18.50
N TYR A 80 2.56 7.49 17.51
CA TYR A 80 3.66 8.42 17.24
C TYR A 80 3.37 9.42 16.12
N ALA A 81 2.11 9.55 15.69
CA ALA A 81 1.67 10.53 14.71
C ALA A 81 2.57 10.61 13.46
N LEU A 82 3.05 9.47 12.95
CA LEU A 82 4.04 9.47 11.87
C LEU A 82 3.48 10.04 10.54
N MET A 83 2.16 10.03 10.34
CA MET A 83 1.48 10.76 9.25
C MET A 83 1.58 12.29 9.35
N GLU A 84 1.86 12.86 10.53
CA GLU A 84 2.09 14.31 10.68
C GLU A 84 3.50 14.73 10.24
N TYR A 85 4.34 13.75 9.88
CA TYR A 85 5.68 13.98 9.37
C TYR A 85 5.88 13.42 7.97
N GLY A 86 5.66 12.13 7.79
CA GLY A 86 5.70 11.44 6.50
C GLY A 86 4.31 11.03 6.04
N SER A 87 4.24 10.08 5.11
CA SER A 87 2.99 9.55 4.56
C SER A 87 2.98 8.02 4.51
N PHE A 88 1.78 7.45 4.36
CA PHE A 88 1.57 6.03 4.12
C PHE A 88 0.51 5.89 3.03
N PHE A 89 0.77 5.09 2.00
CA PHE A 89 -0.02 5.09 0.76
C PHE A 89 -0.18 6.47 0.10
N GLY A 90 0.78 7.38 0.31
CA GLY A 90 0.75 8.74 -0.22
C GLY A 90 -0.07 9.73 0.61
N ASP A 91 -0.82 9.26 1.61
CA ASP A 91 -1.59 10.12 2.52
C ASP A 91 -0.75 10.48 3.76
N GLY A 92 -0.57 11.77 4.00
CA GLY A 92 0.15 12.30 5.16
C GLY A 92 0.89 13.59 4.86
N ALA A 93 1.84 13.93 5.72
CA ALA A 93 2.72 15.07 5.56
C ALA A 93 3.88 14.76 4.61
N GLN A 94 4.55 15.81 4.14
CA GLN A 94 5.59 15.74 3.10
C GLN A 94 6.99 16.08 3.61
N ARG A 95 7.19 16.11 4.93
CA ARG A 95 8.50 16.44 5.52
C ARG A 95 9.38 15.19 5.65
N GLY A 96 8.76 14.08 6.00
CA GLY A 96 9.35 12.74 6.06
C GLY A 96 9.21 11.97 4.76
N PRO A 97 9.66 10.71 4.74
CA PRO A 97 9.43 9.82 3.61
C PRO A 97 7.95 9.43 3.52
N ASP A 98 7.58 8.88 2.37
CA ASP A 98 6.46 7.95 2.34
C ASP A 98 6.96 6.58 2.82
N TYR A 99 6.46 6.10 3.95
CA TYR A 99 6.96 4.87 4.57
C TYR A 99 6.68 3.63 3.73
N THR A 100 5.60 3.61 2.95
CA THR A 100 5.31 2.49 2.04
C THR A 100 6.25 2.45 0.85
N ALA A 101 6.54 3.59 0.22
CA ALA A 101 7.49 3.68 -0.88
C ALA A 101 8.93 3.46 -0.43
N GLU A 102 9.31 3.99 0.73
CA GLU A 102 10.63 3.78 1.32
C GLU A 102 10.84 2.31 1.67
N ALA A 103 9.87 1.67 2.33
CA ALA A 103 9.96 0.25 2.65
C ALA A 103 10.05 -0.61 1.39
N LEU A 104 9.25 -0.32 0.35
CA LEU A 104 9.33 -1.03 -0.93
C LEU A 104 10.72 -0.88 -1.57
N HIS A 105 11.28 0.32 -1.56
CA HIS A 105 12.63 0.57 -2.06
C HIS A 105 13.69 -0.22 -1.28
N GLN A 106 13.63 -0.20 0.05
CA GLN A 106 14.55 -0.97 0.91
C GLN A 106 14.42 -2.47 0.70
N VAL A 107 13.19 -2.99 0.55
CA VAL A 107 12.95 -4.40 0.27
C VAL A 107 13.63 -4.81 -1.04
N VAL A 108 13.47 -4.04 -2.12
CA VAL A 108 14.12 -4.32 -3.41
C VAL A 108 15.64 -4.26 -3.30
N LEU A 109 16.21 -3.29 -2.57
CA LEU A 109 17.65 -3.22 -2.34
C LEU A 109 18.18 -4.45 -1.58
N LEU A 110 17.48 -4.87 -0.53
CA LEU A 110 17.86 -6.02 0.29
C LEU A 110 17.70 -7.34 -0.48
N MET A 111 16.66 -7.48 -1.29
CA MET A 111 16.51 -8.61 -2.21
C MET A 111 17.65 -8.63 -3.25
N THR A 112 18.06 -7.46 -3.75
CA THR A 112 19.19 -7.34 -4.69
C THR A 112 20.49 -7.77 -4.01
N GLU A 113 20.73 -7.35 -2.78
CA GLU A 113 21.89 -7.78 -1.99
C GLU A 113 21.92 -9.31 -1.85
N TYR A 114 20.80 -9.92 -1.46
CA TYR A 114 20.66 -11.37 -1.33
C TYR A 114 20.99 -12.11 -2.64
N ARG A 115 20.43 -11.65 -3.77
CA ARG A 115 20.62 -12.27 -5.08
C ARG A 115 22.04 -12.09 -5.61
N VAL A 116 22.65 -10.93 -5.41
CA VAL A 116 24.05 -10.68 -5.78
C VAL A 116 25.00 -11.56 -4.98
N GLU A 117 24.73 -11.75 -3.69
CA GLU A 117 25.56 -12.63 -2.85
C GLU A 117 25.42 -14.10 -3.25
N ALA A 118 24.20 -14.57 -3.51
CA ALA A 118 23.97 -15.91 -4.06
C ALA A 118 24.72 -16.10 -5.40
N TYR A 119 24.66 -15.12 -6.29
CA TYR A 119 25.38 -15.14 -7.57
C TYR A 119 26.90 -15.26 -7.38
N ARG A 120 27.48 -14.53 -6.42
CA ARG A 120 28.92 -14.62 -6.09
C ARG A 120 29.30 -16.00 -5.57
N GLN A 121 28.46 -16.60 -4.73
CA GLN A 121 28.70 -17.92 -4.17
C GLN A 121 28.67 -19.00 -5.25
N GLU A 122 27.77 -18.88 -6.23
CA GLU A 122 27.64 -19.83 -7.34
C GLU A 122 28.74 -19.67 -8.39
N THR A 123 29.13 -18.44 -8.72
CA THR A 123 30.02 -18.15 -9.87
C THR A 123 31.45 -17.80 -9.49
N GLY A 124 31.70 -17.43 -8.23
CA GLY A 124 32.99 -16.96 -7.73
C GLY A 124 33.38 -15.55 -8.20
N ARG A 125 32.45 -14.74 -8.74
CA ARG A 125 32.72 -13.38 -9.20
C ARG A 125 31.54 -12.43 -9.00
N GLU A 126 31.81 -11.13 -9.16
CA GLU A 126 30.75 -10.12 -9.26
C GLU A 126 29.89 -10.31 -10.52
N PRO A 127 28.58 -10.03 -10.45
CA PRO A 127 27.75 -9.90 -11.63
C PRO A 127 28.14 -8.65 -12.43
N THR A 128 28.19 -8.82 -13.74
CA THR A 128 28.34 -7.76 -14.73
C THR A 128 27.09 -6.87 -14.76
N ASP A 129 27.17 -5.71 -15.41
CA ASP A 129 26.03 -4.79 -15.54
C ASP A 129 24.79 -5.44 -16.19
N MET A 130 25.00 -6.36 -17.14
CA MET A 130 23.90 -7.08 -17.77
C MET A 130 23.27 -8.10 -16.81
N GLU A 131 24.07 -8.82 -16.02
CA GLU A 131 23.57 -9.77 -15.02
C GLU A 131 22.84 -9.04 -13.88
N ARG A 132 23.29 -7.84 -13.48
CA ARG A 132 22.57 -7.00 -12.52
C ARG A 132 21.20 -6.57 -13.02
N LYS A 133 21.05 -6.30 -14.32
CA LYS A 133 19.73 -6.00 -14.91
C LYS A 133 18.81 -7.21 -14.90
N VAL A 134 19.34 -8.40 -15.20
CA VAL A 134 18.57 -9.66 -15.11
C VAL A 134 18.08 -9.89 -13.68
N ILE A 135 18.96 -9.76 -12.68
CA ILE A 135 18.59 -9.84 -11.26
C ILE A 135 17.49 -8.84 -10.91
N GLY A 136 17.59 -7.60 -11.43
CA GLY A 136 16.57 -6.57 -11.22
C GLY A 136 15.19 -6.95 -11.77
N GLU A 137 15.13 -7.51 -12.97
CA GLU A 137 13.87 -7.98 -13.56
C GLU A 137 13.31 -9.20 -12.81
N GLU A 138 14.16 -10.15 -12.40
CA GLU A 138 13.74 -11.30 -11.58
C GLU A 138 13.11 -10.84 -10.26
N ILE A 139 13.72 -9.86 -9.58
CA ILE A 139 13.16 -9.28 -8.34
C ILE A 139 11.84 -8.57 -8.63
N ARG A 140 11.74 -7.86 -9.75
CA ARG A 140 10.50 -7.17 -10.15
C ARG A 140 9.37 -8.18 -10.37
N GLU A 141 9.61 -9.27 -11.09
CA GLU A 141 8.64 -10.35 -11.29
C GLU A 141 8.27 -11.00 -9.95
N GLU A 142 9.28 -11.32 -9.13
CA GLU A 142 9.08 -11.99 -7.84
C GLU A 142 8.25 -11.17 -6.86
N THR A 143 8.44 -9.84 -6.85
CA THR A 143 7.71 -8.91 -5.96
C THR A 143 6.27 -8.69 -6.43
N LYS A 144 6.01 -8.80 -7.74
CA LYS A 144 4.67 -8.67 -8.32
C LYS A 144 3.81 -9.92 -8.11
N GLU A 145 4.43 -11.08 -7.97
CA GLU A 145 3.73 -12.34 -7.79
C GLU A 145 3.00 -12.38 -6.44
N ASN A 146 1.68 -12.53 -6.49
CA ASN A 146 0.82 -12.62 -5.32
C ASN A 146 0.74 -14.08 -4.84
N ARG A 147 1.38 -14.34 -3.70
CA ARG A 147 1.45 -15.66 -3.04
C ARG A 147 0.52 -15.77 -1.81
N TYR A 148 -0.56 -14.97 -1.80
CA TYR A 148 -1.60 -15.06 -0.79
C TYR A 148 -2.46 -16.30 -1.01
N ASP A 149 -2.62 -17.11 0.03
CA ASP A 149 -3.54 -18.24 0.12
C ASP A 149 -4.75 -17.84 0.98
N GLU A 150 -5.93 -17.82 0.37
CA GLU A 150 -7.18 -17.44 1.04
C GLU A 150 -7.69 -18.53 2.00
N GLU A 151 -7.37 -19.80 1.77
CA GLU A 151 -7.84 -20.91 2.62
C GLU A 151 -7.07 -20.93 3.95
N GLU A 152 -5.76 -20.71 3.89
CA GLU A 152 -4.87 -20.72 5.06
C GLU A 152 -4.69 -19.32 5.69
N ASP A 153 -5.14 -18.24 5.03
CA ASP A 153 -4.95 -16.82 5.42
C ASP A 153 -3.47 -16.50 5.67
N ILE A 154 -2.62 -16.83 4.69
CA ILE A 154 -1.17 -16.61 4.74
C ILE A 154 -0.60 -16.10 3.40
N VAL A 155 0.53 -15.40 3.45
CA VAL A 155 1.39 -15.14 2.28
C VAL A 155 2.69 -15.91 2.42
N ALA A 156 2.97 -16.78 1.44
CA ALA A 156 4.25 -17.48 1.36
C ALA A 156 5.34 -16.54 0.80
N LEU A 157 6.44 -16.42 1.55
CA LEU A 157 7.57 -15.57 1.21
C LEU A 157 8.69 -16.39 0.57
N THR A 158 9.38 -15.79 -0.40
CA THR A 158 10.64 -16.34 -0.90
C THR A 158 11.78 -16.15 0.11
N ASN A 159 12.89 -16.84 -0.11
CA ASN A 159 14.10 -16.64 0.69
C ASN A 159 14.65 -15.19 0.60
N ALA A 160 14.53 -14.55 -0.58
CA ALA A 160 14.97 -13.18 -0.77
C ALA A 160 14.08 -12.18 -0.02
N GLN A 161 12.75 -12.39 -0.04
CA GLN A 161 11.81 -11.58 0.74
C GLN A 161 12.00 -11.78 2.25
N ALA A 162 12.19 -13.02 2.70
CA ALA A 162 12.51 -13.34 4.09
C ALA A 162 13.81 -12.67 4.58
N TYR A 163 14.84 -12.63 3.73
CA TYR A 163 16.05 -11.85 3.97
C TYR A 163 15.75 -10.36 4.11
N ALA A 164 14.97 -9.81 3.18
CA ALA A 164 14.61 -8.41 3.15
C ALA A 164 13.81 -7.96 4.39
N ILE A 165 12.90 -8.76 4.93
CA ILE A 165 12.16 -8.43 6.16
C ILE A 165 13.11 -8.22 7.35
N ARG A 166 14.08 -9.13 7.52
CA ARG A 166 15.08 -9.01 8.60
C ARG A 166 15.96 -7.77 8.44
N GLY A 167 16.37 -7.49 7.20
CA GLY A 167 17.10 -6.27 6.86
C GLY A 167 16.27 -5.00 7.10
N LEU A 168 14.97 -5.03 6.77
CA LEU A 168 14.07 -3.88 6.92
C LEU A 168 13.85 -3.52 8.39
N ARG A 169 13.67 -4.51 9.26
CA ARG A 169 13.62 -4.30 10.72
C ARG A 169 14.90 -3.65 11.24
N THR A 170 16.05 -4.08 10.72
CA THR A 170 17.35 -3.48 11.07
C THR A 170 17.44 -2.05 10.56
N TYR A 171 17.01 -1.79 9.32
CA TYR A 171 16.98 -0.46 8.72
C TYR A 171 16.17 0.52 9.56
N TYR A 172 14.92 0.20 9.89
CA TYR A 172 14.08 1.10 10.67
C TYR A 172 14.52 1.21 12.13
N THR A 173 15.10 0.16 12.72
CA THR A 173 15.76 0.25 14.03
C THR A 173 16.89 1.27 14.01
N ASN A 174 17.70 1.32 12.94
CA ASN A 174 18.71 2.35 12.78
C ASN A 174 18.10 3.74 12.59
N VAL A 175 17.06 3.88 11.75
CA VAL A 175 16.40 5.16 11.48
C VAL A 175 15.79 5.77 12.75
N PHE A 176 15.08 4.98 13.56
CA PHE A 176 14.36 5.49 14.73
C PHE A 176 15.18 5.46 16.02
N ILE A 177 16.18 4.58 16.14
CA ILE A 177 16.91 4.35 17.40
C ILE A 177 18.43 4.48 17.20
N ASP A 178 19.08 3.53 16.52
CA ASP A 178 20.54 3.35 16.66
C ASP A 178 21.40 4.40 15.94
N ALA A 179 20.93 4.90 14.80
CA ALA A 179 21.60 5.93 14.01
C ALA A 179 20.80 7.25 14.01
N ASN A 180 19.82 7.40 14.90
CA ASN A 180 18.99 8.58 14.99
C ASN A 180 19.81 9.74 15.59
N THR A 181 19.93 10.83 14.84
CA THR A 181 20.72 12.01 15.25
C THR A 181 19.80 13.15 15.67
N GLU A 182 20.30 14.16 16.40
CA GLU A 182 19.49 15.29 16.89
C GLU A 182 18.75 16.09 15.80
N ASN A 183 19.20 16.01 14.54
CA ASN A 183 18.56 16.66 13.40
C ASN A 183 17.55 15.76 12.67
N ALA A 184 17.45 14.48 13.04
CA ALA A 184 16.48 13.55 12.48
C ALA A 184 15.08 13.87 13.01
N PHE A 185 14.07 13.51 12.22
CA PHE A 185 12.72 13.40 12.74
C PHE A 185 12.17 12.01 12.38
N PRO A 186 11.59 11.27 13.34
CA PRO A 186 11.43 11.68 14.75
C PRO A 186 12.77 11.83 15.49
N PRO A 187 12.86 12.75 16.48
CA PRO A 187 14.12 13.01 17.18
C PRO A 187 14.53 11.82 18.07
N PRO A 188 15.78 11.79 18.56
CA PRO A 188 16.26 10.68 19.38
C PRO A 188 15.36 10.45 20.61
N GLY A 189 15.00 9.19 20.84
CA GLY A 189 14.13 8.79 21.95
C GLY A 189 12.63 9.03 21.73
N TYR A 190 12.21 9.54 20.57
CA TYR A 190 10.78 9.66 20.24
C TYR A 190 10.10 8.29 20.22
N ILE A 191 10.69 7.32 19.50
CA ILE A 191 10.41 5.89 19.66
C ILE A 191 11.65 5.26 20.27
N SER A 192 11.50 4.60 21.41
CA SER A 192 12.65 4.00 22.14
C SER A 192 12.52 2.50 22.36
N ASP A 193 11.31 1.95 22.19
CA ASP A 193 11.08 0.52 22.27
C ASP A 193 11.41 -0.15 20.93
N ARG A 194 12.40 -1.06 20.95
CA ARG A 194 12.81 -1.83 19.76
C ARG A 194 11.72 -2.77 19.26
N GLN A 195 10.87 -3.28 20.15
CA GLN A 195 9.74 -4.12 19.74
C GLN A 195 8.72 -3.28 18.98
N GLU A 196 8.46 -2.05 19.41
CA GLU A 196 7.57 -1.14 18.68
C GLU A 196 8.14 -0.81 17.29
N VAL A 197 9.44 -0.59 17.16
CA VAL A 197 10.07 -0.37 15.84
C VAL A 197 10.05 -1.64 14.98
N SER A 198 10.20 -2.82 15.57
CA SER A 198 10.06 -4.09 14.84
C SER A 198 8.64 -4.27 14.30
N ASP A 199 7.62 -4.09 15.15
CA ASP A 199 6.21 -4.19 14.74
C ASP A 199 5.89 -3.10 13.69
N LEU A 200 6.41 -1.88 13.84
CA LEU A 200 6.27 -0.80 12.86
C LEU A 200 6.88 -1.15 11.50
N SER A 201 8.05 -1.81 11.51
CA SER A 201 8.71 -2.29 10.28
C SER A 201 7.86 -3.34 9.56
N ASP A 202 7.16 -4.20 10.31
CA ASP A 202 6.25 -5.20 9.75
C ASP A 202 5.03 -4.53 9.09
N PHE A 203 4.48 -3.48 9.70
CA PHE A 203 3.42 -2.67 9.09
C PHE A 203 3.89 -1.96 7.81
N PHE A 204 5.11 -1.43 7.80
CA PHE A 204 5.71 -0.81 6.61
C PHE A 204 5.97 -1.83 5.50
N PHE A 205 6.44 -3.03 5.85
CA PHE A 205 6.57 -4.14 4.90
C PHE A 205 5.22 -4.52 4.30
N TRP A 206 4.17 -4.68 5.12
CA TRP A 206 2.83 -4.98 4.62
C TRP A 206 2.36 -3.92 3.62
N GLY A 207 2.55 -2.63 3.92
CA GLY A 207 2.22 -1.56 2.98
C GLY A 207 3.02 -1.65 1.68
N ALA A 208 4.32 -1.94 1.75
CA ALA A 208 5.15 -2.18 0.56
C ALA A 208 4.67 -3.37 -0.28
N TRP A 209 4.26 -4.47 0.38
CA TRP A 209 3.68 -5.65 -0.27
C TRP A 209 2.37 -5.28 -0.99
N VAL A 210 1.44 -4.60 -0.30
CA VAL A 210 0.19 -4.10 -0.91
C VAL A 210 0.45 -3.26 -2.16
N CYS A 211 1.47 -2.40 -2.12
CA CYS A 211 1.81 -1.54 -3.25
C CYS A 211 2.40 -2.28 -4.45
N SER A 212 2.98 -3.46 -4.25
CA SER A 212 3.84 -4.11 -5.24
C SER A 212 3.24 -5.37 -5.84
N VAL A 213 2.44 -6.14 -5.09
CA VAL A 213 1.88 -7.40 -5.61
C VAL A 213 0.64 -7.14 -6.46
N GLU A 214 0.52 -7.88 -7.56
CA GLU A 214 -0.63 -7.82 -8.45
C GLU A 214 -1.88 -8.40 -7.78
N ARG A 215 -3.03 -7.76 -8.00
CA ARG A 215 -4.30 -8.28 -7.50
C ARG A 215 -4.63 -9.60 -8.21
N PRO A 216 -5.37 -10.53 -7.57
CA PRO A 216 -5.83 -11.74 -8.23
C PRO A 216 -6.57 -11.43 -9.54
N GLY A 217 -6.08 -11.99 -10.65
CA GLY A 217 -6.72 -11.90 -11.96
C GLY A 217 -6.46 -10.63 -12.78
N VAL A 218 -5.60 -9.70 -12.34
CA VAL A 218 -5.22 -8.49 -13.11
C VAL A 218 -3.71 -8.21 -13.02
N ASP A 219 -3.20 -7.30 -13.85
CA ASP A 219 -1.77 -6.98 -14.04
C ASP A 219 -1.31 -5.70 -13.33
N PHE A 220 -2.03 -5.27 -12.30
CA PHE A 220 -1.71 -4.11 -11.47
C PHE A 220 -1.89 -4.40 -9.99
N SER A 221 -1.14 -3.67 -9.16
CA SER A 221 -1.12 -3.90 -7.72
C SER A 221 -2.39 -3.48 -6.99
N TYR A 222 -2.52 -3.80 -5.70
CA TYR A 222 -3.66 -3.36 -4.89
C TYR A 222 -3.83 -1.83 -4.89
N THR A 223 -2.76 -1.08 -5.14
CA THR A 223 -2.73 0.38 -5.22
C THR A 223 -2.70 0.93 -6.65
N HIS A 224 -3.01 0.11 -7.66
CA HIS A 224 -2.98 0.50 -9.08
C HIS A 224 -1.59 0.95 -9.55
N ASN A 225 -0.56 0.18 -9.18
CA ASN A 225 0.86 0.43 -9.53
C ASN A 225 1.41 1.74 -8.97
N TRP A 226 0.89 2.17 -7.82
CA TRP A 226 1.53 3.16 -6.97
C TRP A 226 2.37 2.43 -5.91
N PRO A 227 3.58 2.91 -5.53
CA PRO A 227 4.29 4.07 -6.04
C PRO A 227 5.06 3.78 -7.36
N TYR A 228 5.76 4.79 -7.89
CA TYR A 228 6.62 4.67 -9.07
C TYR A 228 7.96 4.00 -8.76
#